data_AF-A0A964GNN8-F1
#
_entry.id   AF-A0A964GNN8-F1
#
_cell.length_a   1.000
_cell.length_b   1.000
_cell.length_c   1.000
_cell.angle_alpha   90.00
_cell.angle_beta   90.00
_cell.angle_gamma   90.00
#
_symmetry.space_group_name_H-M   'P 1'
#
loop_
_entity.id
_entity.type
_entity.pdbx_description
1 polymer ?
#
loop_
_entity_poly.entity_id
_entity_poly.type
_entity_poly.pdbx_seq_one_letter_code
_entity_poly.pdbx_strand_id
1 'polypeptide(L)'
;MLNGIGGGTIAEAKATLSYAEVLAWVAYRDKHGSLNLVRRVELAAGLIALQVNRGGGGKADLYDFLPHHSRPGTALEQAMAEWA
;
A
#
# COMPACT_ATOMS: atom_id res chain seq x y z
N MET A 1 -8.20 2.92 0.76
CA MET A 1 -9.11 3.97 1.24
C MET A 1 -8.98 5.17 0.31
N LEU A 2 -10.09 5.69 -0.23
CA LEU A 2 -10.10 6.85 -1.13
C LEU A 2 -9.95 8.19 -0.40
N ASN A 3 -9.37 8.22 0.82
CA ASN A 3 -9.20 9.46 1.60
C ASN A 3 -10.44 10.38 1.67
N GLY A 4 -11.66 9.82 1.64
CA GLY A 4 -12.89 10.61 1.63
C GLY A 4 -13.24 11.27 0.29
N ILE A 5 -12.45 11.09 -0.78
CA ILE A 5 -12.73 11.61 -2.12
C ILE A 5 -13.96 10.87 -2.67
N GLY A 6 -15.04 11.61 -2.84
CA GLY A 6 -16.34 11.07 -3.25
C GLY A 6 -17.12 10.35 -2.13
N GLY A 7 -16.68 10.42 -0.87
CA GLY A 7 -17.34 9.78 0.26
C GLY A 7 -16.50 8.71 0.96
N GLY A 8 -17.11 8.04 1.94
CA GLY A 8 -16.46 7.03 2.78
C GLY A 8 -16.45 5.63 2.17
N THR A 9 -17.28 5.38 1.17
CA THR A 9 -17.43 4.08 0.52
C THR A 9 -17.24 4.14 -1.00
N ILE A 10 -17.02 2.97 -1.62
CA ILE A 10 -16.93 2.86 -3.09
C ILE A 10 -18.25 3.26 -3.75
N ALA A 11 -19.39 2.94 -3.14
CA ALA A 11 -20.71 3.27 -3.68
C ALA A 11 -20.94 4.78 -3.71
N GLU A 12 -20.63 5.48 -2.62
CA GLU A 12 -20.71 6.94 -2.56
C GLU A 12 -19.75 7.59 -3.57
N ALA A 13 -18.52 7.09 -3.67
CA ALA A 13 -17.56 7.64 -4.63
C ALA A 13 -18.05 7.53 -6.07
N LYS A 14 -18.69 6.40 -6.43
CA LYS A 14 -19.31 6.23 -7.75
C LYS A 14 -20.53 7.12 -7.96
N ALA A 15 -21.30 7.42 -6.91
CA ALA A 15 -22.49 8.24 -7.00
C ALA A 15 -22.18 9.74 -7.08
N THR A 16 -21.05 10.17 -6.51
CA THR A 16 -20.73 11.60 -6.33
C THR A 16 -19.64 12.11 -7.26
N LEU A 17 -18.69 11.27 -7.69
CA LEU A 17 -17.60 11.70 -8.57
C LEU A 17 -17.98 11.55 -10.03
N SER A 18 -17.74 12.60 -10.81
CA SER A 18 -17.79 12.53 -12.26
C SER A 18 -16.58 11.78 -12.82
N TYR A 19 -16.71 11.26 -14.04
CA TYR A 19 -15.60 10.58 -14.72
C TYR A 19 -14.39 11.52 -14.94
N ALA A 20 -14.63 12.79 -15.27
CA ALA A 20 -13.57 13.77 -15.47
C ALA A 20 -12.77 14.03 -14.18
N GLU A 21 -13.44 14.11 -13.02
CA GLU A 21 -12.76 14.23 -11.73
C GLU A 21 -11.95 13.00 -11.38
N VAL A 22 -12.46 11.80 -11.68
CA VAL A 22 -11.70 10.55 -11.49
C VAL A 22 -10.40 10.59 -12.31
N LEU A 23 -10.46 11.01 -13.57
CA LEU A 23 -9.26 11.14 -14.41
C LEU A 23 -8.27 12.17 -13.84
N ALA A 24 -8.75 13.30 -13.33
CA ALA A 24 -7.89 14.29 -12.67
C ALA A 24 -7.19 13.71 -11.43
N TRP A 25 -7.90 12.94 -10.60
CA TRP A 25 -7.31 12.27 -9.44
C TRP A 25 -6.34 11.15 -9.82
N VAL A 26 -6.57 10.44 -10.92
CA VAL A 26 -5.61 9.47 -11.46
C VAL A 26 -4.31 10.18 -11.86
N ALA A 27 -4.40 11.27 -12.65
CA ALA A 27 -3.23 12.04 -13.04
C ALA A 27 -2.48 12.61 -11.81
N TYR A 28 -3.22 13.08 -10.80
CA TYR A 28 -2.64 13.55 -9.54
C TYR A 28 -1.88 12.41 -8.82
N ARG A 29 -2.50 11.24 -8.68
CA ARG A 29 -1.90 10.08 -8.02
C ARG A 29 -0.66 9.59 -8.76
N ASP A 30 -0.68 9.59 -10.08
CA ASP A 30 0.46 9.12 -10.87
C ASP A 30 1.66 10.09 -10.74
N LYS A 31 1.39 11.39 -10.56
CA LYS A 31 2.42 12.43 -10.33
C LYS A 31 2.93 12.47 -8.88
N HIS A 32 2.07 12.29 -7.89
CA HIS A 32 2.38 12.55 -6.48
C HIS A 32 2.39 11.30 -5.59
N GLY A 33 2.01 10.15 -6.14
CA GLY A 33 1.91 8.87 -5.45
C GLY A 33 0.52 8.63 -4.83
N SER A 34 0.46 7.57 -4.01
CA SER A 34 -0.77 7.13 -3.34
C SER A 34 -1.49 8.26 -2.62
N LEU A 35 -2.81 8.34 -2.82
CA LEU A 35 -3.68 9.25 -2.07
C LEU A 35 -3.65 8.92 -0.57
N ASN A 36 -3.49 7.65 -0.17
CA ASN A 36 -3.37 7.28 1.24
C ASN A 36 -2.01 7.72 1.83
N LEU A 37 -1.99 8.89 2.46
CA LEU A 37 -0.81 9.48 3.10
C LEU A 37 -0.32 8.62 4.28
N VAL A 38 -1.23 8.10 5.11
CA VAL A 38 -0.87 7.28 6.28
C VAL A 38 -0.12 6.03 5.83
N ARG A 39 -0.54 5.39 4.73
CA ARG A 39 0.18 4.25 4.16
C ARG A 39 1.62 4.62 3.74
N ARG A 40 1.86 5.85 3.28
CA ARG A 40 3.23 6.32 2.97
C ARG A 40 4.06 6.51 4.25
N VAL A 41 3.44 7.01 5.31
CA VAL A 41 4.09 7.17 6.62
C VAL A 41 4.45 5.81 7.21
N GLU A 42 3.54 4.83 7.16
CA GLU A 42 3.80 3.47 7.61
C GLU A 42 4.99 2.84 6.86
N LEU A 43 5.02 2.98 5.53
CA LEU A 43 6.14 2.50 4.72
C LEU A 43 7.46 3.18 5.11
N ALA A 44 7.47 4.50 5.30
CA ALA A 44 8.66 5.24 5.71
C ALA A 44 9.17 4.79 7.09
N ALA A 45 8.26 4.61 8.05
CA ALA A 45 8.59 4.11 9.38
C ALA A 45 9.17 2.68 9.33
N GLY A 46 8.56 1.78 8.54
CA GLY A 46 9.07 0.42 8.34
C GLY A 46 10.47 0.39 7.70
N LEU A 47 10.75 1.26 6.73
CA LEU A 47 12.08 1.40 6.14
C LEU A 47 13.11 1.87 7.18
N ILE A 48 12.77 2.84 8.02
CA ILE A 48 13.66 3.32 9.09
C ILE A 48 13.94 2.18 10.08
N ALA A 49 12.89 1.48 10.54
CA ALA A 49 13.02 0.35 11.45
C ALA A 49 13.93 -0.76 10.88
N LEU A 50 13.79 -1.06 9.58
CA LEU A 50 14.66 -2.01 8.89
C LEU A 50 16.12 -1.56 8.87
N GLN A 51 16.41 -0.28 8.62
CA GLN A 51 17.78 0.22 8.65
C GLN A 51 18.39 0.15 10.05
N VAL A 52 17.61 0.48 11.09
CA VAL A 52 18.04 0.33 12.49
C VAL A 52 18.32 -1.14 12.81
N ASN A 53 17.44 -2.06 12.39
CA ASN A 53 17.63 -3.50 12.58
C ASN A 53 18.92 -4.00 11.93
N ARG A 54 19.17 -3.60 10.66
CA ARG A 54 20.39 -3.95 9.93
C ARG A 54 21.65 -3.36 10.55
N GLY A 55 21.58 -2.11 11.02
CA GLY A 55 22.68 -1.47 11.75
C GLY A 55 23.07 -2.22 13.02
N GLY A 56 22.11 -2.90 13.66
CA GLY A 56 22.34 -3.78 14.80
C GLY A 56 22.72 -5.23 14.45
N GLY A 57 22.99 -5.55 13.17
CA GLY A 57 23.28 -6.92 12.71
C GLY A 57 22.06 -7.83 12.58
N GLY A 58 20.85 -7.26 12.66
CA GLY A 58 19.61 -7.97 12.46
C GLY A 58 19.40 -8.42 11.02
N LYS A 59 18.59 -9.48 10.86
CA LYS A 59 18.29 -10.14 9.58
C LYS A 59 16.80 -10.05 9.22
N ALA A 60 16.07 -9.14 9.86
CA ALA A 60 14.65 -8.97 9.58
C ALA A 60 14.44 -8.48 8.15
N ASP A 61 13.29 -8.82 7.59
CA ASP A 61 12.83 -8.35 6.31
C ASP A 61 11.91 -7.12 6.48
N LEU A 62 11.73 -6.32 5.43
CA LEU A 62 10.88 -5.13 5.47
C LEU A 62 9.45 -5.45 5.93
N TYR A 63 8.89 -6.57 5.46
CA TYR A 63 7.50 -6.93 5.74
C TYR A 63 7.27 -7.33 7.20
N ASP A 64 8.33 -7.64 7.96
CA ASP A 64 8.24 -7.88 9.40
C ASP A 64 7.89 -6.59 10.18
N PHE A 65 8.12 -5.41 9.58
CA PHE A 65 7.77 -4.10 10.12
C PHE A 65 6.50 -3.50 9.49
N LEU A 66 5.85 -4.21 8.57
CA LEU A 66 4.67 -3.75 7.84
C LEU A 66 3.51 -4.77 7.99
N PRO A 67 2.89 -4.90 9.18
CA PRO A 67 1.96 -5.98 9.51
C PRO A 67 0.70 -6.02 8.62
N HIS A 68 0.34 -4.90 7.99
CA HIS A 68 -0.81 -4.78 7.10
C HIS A 68 -0.45 -4.85 5.61
N HIS A 69 0.82 -5.11 5.27
CA HIS A 69 1.26 -5.29 3.88
C HIS A 69 1.40 -6.77 3.56
N SER A 70 0.85 -7.19 2.42
CA SER A 70 1.05 -8.53 1.90
C SER A 70 2.49 -8.70 1.42
N ARG A 71 3.15 -9.77 1.89
CA ARG A 71 4.50 -10.14 1.43
C ARG A 71 4.42 -10.59 -0.04
N PRO A 72 5.20 -9.98 -0.95
CA PRO A 72 5.28 -10.42 -2.35
C PRO A 72 6.07 -11.73 -2.43
N GLY A 73 5.65 -12.64 -3.32
CA GLY A 73 6.43 -13.83 -3.65
C GLY A 73 6.20 -15.06 -2.77
N THR A 74 5.01 -15.24 -2.19
CA THR A 74 4.59 -16.57 -1.75
C THR A 74 3.47 -17.15 -2.61
N ALA A 75 2.70 -16.34 -3.33
CA ALA A 75 1.48 -16.82 -3.99
C ALA A 75 1.72 -17.88 -5.06
N LEU A 76 2.82 -17.82 -5.83
CA LEU A 76 3.10 -18.81 -6.87
C LEU A 76 3.79 -20.04 -6.29
N GLU A 77 4.83 -19.85 -5.47
CA GLU A 77 5.58 -20.93 -4.84
C GLU A 77 4.71 -21.75 -3.87
N GLN A 78 3.81 -21.09 -3.15
CA GLN A 78 2.86 -21.72 -2.24
C GLN A 78 1.75 -22.45 -3.01
N ALA A 79 1.24 -21.87 -4.12
CA ALA A 79 0.30 -22.58 -5.00
C ALA A 79 0.93 -23.83 -5.64
N MET A 80 2.21 -23.75 -6.04
CA MET A 80 2.95 -24.91 -6.55
C MET A 80 3.17 -26.00 -5.49
N ALA A 81 3.39 -25.61 -4.22
CA ALA A 81 3.54 -26.56 -3.12
C ALA A 81 2.22 -27.22 -2.70
N GLU A 82 1.08 -26.51 -2.80
CA GLU A 82 -0.26 -27.05 -2.50
C GLU A 82 -0.77 -28.03 -3.57
N TRP A 83 -0.26 -27.95 -4.80
CA TRP A 83 -0.62 -28.84 -5.90
C TRP A 83 0.26 -30.09 -6.04
N ALA A 84 1.37 -30.16 -5.30
CA ALA A 84 2.31 -31.28 -5.31
C ALA A 84 1.87 -32.41 -4.37
#